data_AF-A0AAD4LCA3-F1
#
_entry.id   AF-A0AAD4LCA3-F1
#
_cell.length_a   1.000
_cell.length_b   1.000
_cell.length_c   1.000
_cell.angle_alpha   90.00
_cell.angle_beta   90.00
_cell.angle_gamma   90.00
#
_symmetry.space_group_name_H-M   'P 1'
#
loop_
_entity.id
_entity.type
_entity.pdbx_description
1 polymer ?
#
loop_
_entity_poly.entity_id
_entity_poly.type
_entity_poly.pdbx_seq_one_letter_code
_entity_poly.pdbx_strand_id
1 'polypeptide(L)'
;MGPIPSDHMPRPSKPSKPSKRYFFDLYIPSYTPSLSALIESRNPSAQALDQPSLLLVAQPDMSLPGVWGEIQVMQNLNVPVTTLISRSATSTSVIEGLRDHRFAHFACHGNLERGKPFDASFQLHGGERLTLLEIVRSRLPNAEFAFLSCCHAAEITEESIADEGLHLTAAMQYCGFRSVVGTMWAMADTDGRDLAKNFYKSMFSGREQGVPHYERSARALRDAARKLRRKEGITLERWVNFVHYGA
;
A
#
# COMPACT_ATOMS: atom_id res chain seq x y z
N MET A 1 18.29 -74.81 -2.19
CA MET A 1 17.37 -73.67 -1.99
C MET A 1 18.14 -72.60 -1.24
N GLY A 2 18.60 -71.56 -1.93
CA GLY A 2 19.26 -70.41 -1.31
C GLY A 2 18.24 -69.32 -0.94
N PRO A 3 18.53 -68.45 0.04
CA PRO A 3 17.60 -67.40 0.46
C PRO A 3 17.48 -66.32 -0.64
N ILE A 4 16.28 -65.78 -0.81
CA ILE A 4 15.98 -64.70 -1.76
C ILE A 4 16.55 -63.37 -1.21
N PRO A 5 17.22 -62.54 -2.03
CA PRO A 5 17.73 -61.24 -1.58
C PRO A 5 16.58 -60.26 -1.31
N SER A 6 16.52 -59.71 -0.10
CA SER A 6 15.43 -58.84 0.37
C SER A 6 15.63 -57.36 0.02
N ASP A 7 15.96 -57.01 -1.23
CA ASP A 7 16.41 -55.64 -1.52
C ASP A 7 15.71 -54.89 -2.65
N HIS A 8 14.42 -55.19 -2.92
CA HIS A 8 13.59 -54.38 -3.82
C HIS A 8 12.17 -54.15 -3.28
N MET A 9 12.05 -53.49 -2.13
CA MET A 9 10.84 -52.72 -1.83
C MET A 9 11.11 -51.24 -2.18
N PRO A 10 10.36 -50.62 -3.11
CA PRO A 10 10.42 -49.19 -3.30
C PRO A 10 10.04 -48.52 -1.98
N ARG A 11 11.00 -47.78 -1.39
CA ARG A 11 10.71 -46.94 -0.23
C ARG A 11 9.56 -46.01 -0.62
N PRO A 12 8.48 -45.90 0.16
CA PRO A 12 7.49 -44.87 -0.08
C PRO A 12 8.22 -43.53 -0.07
N SER A 13 8.16 -42.81 -1.19
CA SER A 13 8.65 -41.44 -1.28
C SER A 13 8.03 -40.69 -0.10
N LYS A 14 8.87 -40.12 0.78
CA LYS A 14 8.38 -39.27 1.86
C LYS A 14 7.39 -38.28 1.22
N PRO A 15 6.13 -38.19 1.70
CA PRO A 15 5.22 -37.20 1.16
C PRO A 15 5.91 -35.85 1.32
N SER A 16 6.14 -35.16 0.20
CA SER A 16 6.64 -33.80 0.22
C SER A 16 5.77 -33.02 1.19
N LYS A 17 6.35 -32.43 2.24
CA LYS A 17 5.60 -31.59 3.18
C LYS A 17 4.70 -30.68 2.34
N PRO A 18 3.37 -30.66 2.56
CA PRO A 18 2.51 -29.78 1.79
C PRO A 18 3.09 -28.37 1.92
N SER A 19 3.37 -27.73 0.79
CA SER A 19 3.90 -26.38 0.78
C SER A 19 2.95 -25.51 1.60
N LYS A 20 3.43 -24.84 2.65
CA LYS A 20 2.59 -23.95 3.46
C LYS A 20 1.91 -22.96 2.51
N ARG A 21 0.57 -23.03 2.44
CA ARG A 21 -0.26 -22.07 1.69
C ARG A 21 -0.71 -21.00 2.66
N TYR A 22 -0.65 -19.75 2.24
CA TYR A 22 -1.09 -18.62 3.03
C TYR A 22 -2.31 -17.97 2.40
N PHE A 23 -2.99 -17.08 3.14
CA PHE A 23 -4.20 -16.40 2.67
C PHE A 23 -4.01 -15.74 1.30
N PHE A 24 -2.90 -15.01 1.10
CA PHE A 24 -2.54 -14.38 -0.18
C PHE A 24 -2.28 -15.36 -1.33
N ASP A 25 -2.10 -16.67 -1.10
CA ASP A 25 -2.04 -17.64 -2.20
C ASP A 25 -3.44 -17.96 -2.75
N LEU A 26 -4.46 -17.85 -1.91
CA LEU A 26 -5.83 -18.30 -2.19
C LEU A 26 -6.76 -17.14 -2.55
N TYR A 27 -6.57 -15.97 -1.94
CA TYR A 27 -7.49 -14.83 -2.03
C TYR A 27 -6.76 -13.52 -2.36
N ILE A 28 -7.54 -12.54 -2.82
CA ILE A 28 -7.15 -11.12 -2.94
C ILE A 28 -7.86 -10.38 -1.80
N PRO A 29 -7.20 -10.16 -0.64
CA PRO A 29 -7.81 -9.42 0.46
C PRO A 29 -8.00 -7.94 0.10
N SER A 30 -9.15 -7.40 0.49
CA SER A 30 -9.42 -5.98 0.59
C SER A 30 -10.34 -5.74 1.79
N TYR A 31 -10.15 -4.62 2.47
CA TYR A 31 -10.94 -4.19 3.62
C TYR A 31 -11.71 -2.90 3.29
N THR A 32 -12.66 -2.53 4.15
CA THR A 32 -13.34 -1.24 4.08
C THR A 32 -13.71 -0.83 5.51
N PRO A 33 -13.57 0.44 5.90
CA PRO A 33 -13.86 0.88 7.26
C PRO A 33 -15.37 0.94 7.53
N SER A 34 -16.18 1.13 6.48
CA SER A 34 -17.63 1.14 6.56
C SER A 34 -18.27 0.71 5.24
N LEU A 35 -19.56 0.40 5.26
CA LEU A 35 -20.34 0.12 4.04
C LEU A 35 -20.44 1.38 3.17
N SER A 36 -20.59 2.56 3.78
CA SER A 36 -20.65 3.84 3.06
C SER A 36 -19.35 4.11 2.29
N ALA A 37 -18.18 3.87 2.90
CA ALA A 37 -16.89 4.00 2.22
C ALA A 37 -16.74 3.04 1.03
N LEU A 38 -17.32 1.83 1.13
CA LEU A 38 -17.32 0.85 0.04
C LEU A 38 -18.25 1.25 -1.11
N ILE A 39 -19.42 1.81 -0.80
CA ILE A 39 -20.35 2.30 -1.82
C ILE A 39 -19.70 3.48 -2.56
N GLU A 40 -19.11 4.41 -1.82
CA GLU A 40 -18.46 5.58 -2.42
C GLU A 40 -17.26 5.20 -3.28
N SER A 41 -16.43 4.25 -2.84
CA SER A 41 -15.28 3.80 -3.64
C SER A 41 -15.68 3.17 -4.98
N ARG A 42 -16.89 2.60 -5.08
CA ARG A 42 -17.45 1.97 -6.29
C ARG A 42 -18.16 2.94 -7.23
N ASN A 43 -18.47 4.16 -6.79
CA ASN A 43 -19.19 5.12 -7.63
C ASN A 43 -18.34 5.49 -8.87
N PRO A 44 -18.72 5.12 -10.10
CA PRO A 44 -17.82 5.24 -11.25
C PRO A 44 -17.32 6.68 -11.46
N SER A 45 -16.02 6.84 -11.60
CA SER A 45 -15.41 8.11 -12.03
C SER A 45 -15.49 8.21 -13.55
N ALA A 46 -16.01 9.32 -14.07
CA ALA A 46 -16.11 9.57 -15.52
C ALA A 46 -14.73 9.54 -16.22
N GLN A 47 -13.65 9.76 -15.47
CA GLN A 47 -12.27 9.82 -15.95
C GLN A 47 -11.45 8.59 -15.56
N ALA A 48 -12.08 7.56 -14.97
CA ALA A 48 -11.41 6.39 -14.39
C ALA A 48 -10.45 5.66 -15.36
N LEU A 49 -10.68 5.79 -16.67
CA LEU A 49 -9.95 5.12 -17.74
C LEU A 49 -8.80 5.94 -18.35
N ASP A 50 -8.68 7.22 -18.01
CA ASP A 50 -7.59 8.06 -18.52
C ASP A 50 -6.24 7.64 -17.92
N GLN A 51 -5.15 7.96 -18.62
CA GLN A 51 -3.79 7.67 -18.14
C GLN A 51 -3.59 8.33 -16.75
N PRO A 52 -3.20 7.57 -15.71
CA PRO A 52 -3.10 8.13 -14.37
C PRO A 52 -1.88 9.05 -14.25
N SER A 53 -2.07 10.22 -13.65
CA SER A 53 -1.00 11.07 -13.13
C SER A 53 -0.78 10.77 -11.65
N LEU A 54 0.48 10.75 -11.21
CA LEU A 54 0.85 10.39 -9.85
C LEU A 54 1.61 11.53 -9.15
N LEU A 55 1.20 11.86 -7.93
CA LEU A 55 1.94 12.70 -7.00
C LEU A 55 2.83 11.83 -6.10
N LEU A 56 4.13 12.09 -6.10
CA LEU A 56 5.07 11.54 -5.12
C LEU A 56 5.34 12.59 -4.04
N VAL A 57 5.06 12.26 -2.79
CA VAL A 57 5.44 13.04 -1.62
C VAL A 57 6.48 12.23 -0.86
N ALA A 58 7.72 12.71 -0.80
CA ALA A 58 8.82 11.99 -0.18
C ALA A 58 9.61 12.87 0.80
N GLN A 59 9.84 12.35 2.01
CA GLN A 59 10.71 12.96 3.00
C GLN A 59 11.78 11.97 3.46
N PRO A 60 12.89 11.85 2.71
CA PRO A 60 14.03 11.06 3.17
C PRO A 60 14.73 11.76 4.35
N ASP A 61 15.07 10.99 5.38
CA ASP A 61 15.90 11.43 6.49
C ASP A 61 16.84 10.29 6.96
N MET A 62 17.59 10.51 8.04
CA MET A 62 18.53 9.50 8.56
C MET A 62 17.85 8.24 9.09
N SER A 63 16.58 8.32 9.50
CA SER A 63 15.78 7.20 9.99
C SER A 63 15.01 6.48 8.88
N LEU A 64 14.88 7.09 7.69
CA LEU A 64 14.24 6.55 6.49
C LEU A 64 15.16 6.55 5.25
N PRO A 65 16.37 5.94 5.31
CA PRO A 65 17.28 5.94 4.16
C PRO A 65 16.71 5.21 2.93
N GLY A 66 15.75 4.31 3.10
CA GLY A 66 15.09 3.53 2.06
C GLY A 66 14.16 4.34 1.16
N VAL A 67 13.71 5.51 1.61
CA VAL A 67 12.88 6.44 0.82
C VAL A 67 13.59 6.86 -0.47
N TRP A 68 14.93 6.94 -0.47
CA TRP A 68 15.69 7.18 -1.70
C TRP A 68 15.47 6.11 -2.76
N GLY A 69 15.37 4.86 -2.33
CA GLY A 69 15.05 3.74 -3.22
C GLY A 69 13.63 3.83 -3.78
N GLU A 70 12.68 4.29 -2.97
CA GLU A 70 11.30 4.53 -3.42
C GLU A 70 11.22 5.67 -4.42
N ILE A 71 11.89 6.80 -4.17
CA ILE A 71 12.00 7.91 -5.12
C ILE A 71 12.48 7.42 -6.49
N GLN A 72 13.53 6.60 -6.53
CA GLN A 72 14.04 6.02 -7.77
C GLN A 72 13.02 5.10 -8.46
N VAL A 73 12.27 4.30 -7.71
CA VAL A 73 11.21 3.44 -8.27
C VAL A 73 10.13 4.29 -8.92
N MET A 74 9.69 5.34 -8.23
CA MET A 74 8.60 6.21 -8.68
C MET A 74 8.99 7.02 -9.91
N GLN A 75 10.21 7.58 -9.95
CA GLN A 75 10.72 8.32 -11.11
C GLN A 75 10.89 7.46 -12.37
N ASN A 76 11.02 6.13 -12.21
CA ASN A 76 11.17 5.20 -13.33
C ASN A 76 9.83 4.59 -13.80
N LEU A 77 8.70 5.07 -13.28
CA LEU A 77 7.38 4.63 -13.75
C LEU A 77 7.09 5.21 -15.14
N ASN A 78 6.38 4.44 -15.96
CA ASN A 78 5.96 4.86 -17.30
C ASN A 78 4.63 5.63 -17.26
N VAL A 79 4.49 6.55 -16.30
CA VAL A 79 3.34 7.45 -16.12
C VAL A 79 3.86 8.83 -15.69
N PRO A 80 3.12 9.93 -15.93
CA PRO A 80 3.51 11.23 -15.41
C PRO A 80 3.61 11.21 -13.88
N VAL A 81 4.77 11.58 -13.34
CA VAL A 81 5.01 11.68 -11.89
C VAL A 81 5.45 13.09 -11.53
N THR A 82 4.67 13.78 -10.70
CA THR A 82 5.05 15.04 -10.06
C THR A 82 5.70 14.72 -8.72
N THR A 83 6.93 15.20 -8.49
CA THR A 83 7.70 14.86 -7.28
C THR A 83 7.83 16.06 -6.34
N LEU A 84 7.35 15.90 -5.11
CA LEU A 84 7.58 16.79 -3.98
C LEU A 84 8.53 16.09 -3.00
N ILE A 85 9.79 16.50 -3.00
CA ILE A 85 10.87 15.86 -2.24
C ILE A 85 11.49 16.89 -1.31
N SER A 86 11.59 16.53 -0.02
CA SER A 86 12.20 17.37 1.00
C SER A 86 11.65 18.79 0.98
N ARG A 87 12.43 19.80 0.58
CA ARG A 87 12.05 21.23 0.65
C ARG A 87 10.79 21.57 -0.13
N SER A 88 10.45 20.81 -1.18
CA SER A 88 9.25 21.06 -1.96
C SER A 88 8.00 20.37 -1.41
N ALA A 89 8.11 19.46 -0.44
CA ALA A 89 6.98 18.81 0.22
C ALA A 89 6.48 19.66 1.39
N THR A 90 5.74 20.74 1.11
CA THR A 90 5.05 21.58 2.10
C THR A 90 3.57 21.24 2.13
N SER A 91 2.83 21.61 3.18
CA SER A 91 1.39 21.29 3.27
C SER A 91 0.63 21.82 2.04
N THR A 92 0.92 23.07 1.65
CA THR A 92 0.31 23.72 0.48
C THR A 92 0.59 22.98 -0.83
N SER A 93 1.87 22.68 -1.12
CA SER A 93 2.22 22.04 -2.40
C SER A 93 1.67 20.62 -2.50
N VAL A 94 1.60 19.90 -1.37
CA VAL A 94 1.00 18.57 -1.32
C VAL A 94 -0.50 18.65 -1.56
N ILE A 95 -1.22 19.58 -0.93
CA ILE A 95 -2.66 19.76 -1.15
C ILE A 95 -2.97 20.13 -2.60
N GLU A 96 -2.19 21.04 -3.19
CA GLU A 96 -2.32 21.40 -4.61
C GLU A 96 -2.07 20.18 -5.51
N GLY A 97 -0.98 19.45 -5.27
CA GLY A 97 -0.68 18.21 -5.98
C GLY A 97 -1.80 17.17 -5.86
N LEU A 98 -2.40 17.00 -4.67
CA LEU A 98 -3.48 16.05 -4.45
C LEU A 98 -4.76 16.40 -5.21
N ARG A 99 -5.00 17.68 -5.51
CA ARG A 99 -6.13 18.12 -6.34
C ARG A 99 -5.89 17.83 -7.82
N ASP A 100 -4.64 17.94 -8.27
CA ASP A 100 -4.24 17.81 -9.67
C ASP A 100 -3.92 16.36 -10.08
N HIS A 101 -3.76 15.45 -9.12
CA HIS A 101 -3.37 14.07 -9.36
C HIS A 101 -4.39 13.08 -8.79
N ARG A 102 -4.68 12.05 -9.58
CA ARG A 102 -5.61 10.97 -9.18
C ARG A 102 -4.94 9.94 -8.27
N PHE A 103 -3.60 9.83 -8.38
CA PHE A 103 -2.79 8.86 -7.66
C PHE A 103 -1.82 9.60 -6.75
N ALA A 104 -1.62 9.10 -5.53
CA ALA A 104 -0.64 9.61 -4.60
C ALA A 104 0.24 8.49 -4.04
N HIS A 105 1.51 8.80 -3.82
CA HIS A 105 2.46 7.94 -3.12
C HIS A 105 3.14 8.76 -2.03
N PHE A 106 2.97 8.35 -0.78
CA PHE A 106 3.62 8.97 0.38
C PHE A 106 4.75 8.06 0.85
N ALA A 107 5.97 8.59 0.86
CA ALA A 107 7.18 7.96 1.37
C ALA A 107 7.80 8.89 2.42
N CYS A 108 7.19 8.91 3.59
CA CYS A 108 7.53 9.80 4.70
C CYS A 108 7.06 9.19 6.04
N HIS A 109 7.39 9.82 7.16
CA HIS A 109 6.80 9.43 8.44
C HIS A 109 5.29 9.69 8.45
N GLY A 110 4.54 8.72 8.96
CA GLY A 110 3.16 8.89 9.37
C GLY A 110 3.10 9.03 10.89
N ASN A 111 2.22 9.89 11.38
CA ASN A 111 1.97 10.03 12.80
C ASN A 111 0.49 9.79 13.07
N LEU A 112 0.18 8.85 13.96
CA LEU A 112 -1.16 8.63 14.48
C LEU A 112 -1.30 9.38 15.80
N GLU A 113 -2.37 10.18 15.94
CA GLU A 113 -2.68 10.86 17.20
C GLU A 113 -3.76 10.09 17.95
N ARG A 114 -3.42 9.57 19.14
CA ARG A 114 -4.34 8.79 19.98
C ARG A 114 -5.55 9.65 20.39
N GLY A 115 -6.75 9.11 20.23
CA GLY A 115 -8.01 9.78 20.56
C GLY A 115 -8.37 10.97 19.64
N LYS A 116 -7.52 11.33 18.68
CA LYS A 116 -7.73 12.44 17.73
C LYS A 116 -7.42 12.00 16.31
N PRO A 117 -8.24 11.13 15.73
CA PRO A 117 -7.91 10.51 14.46
C PRO A 117 -7.78 11.49 13.29
N PHE A 118 -8.49 12.62 13.32
CA PHE A 118 -8.35 13.69 12.32
C PHE A 118 -7.01 14.46 12.41
N ASP A 119 -6.29 14.34 13.53
CA ASP A 119 -4.96 14.94 13.72
C ASP A 119 -3.83 14.00 13.27
N ALA A 120 -4.15 12.76 12.86
CA ALA A 120 -3.16 11.92 12.20
C ALA A 120 -2.68 12.59 10.90
N SER A 121 -1.39 12.45 10.62
CA SER A 121 -0.72 13.34 9.68
C SER A 121 0.50 12.72 9.02
N PHE A 122 0.87 13.26 7.87
CA PHE A 122 2.16 13.02 7.24
C PHE A 122 3.17 14.08 7.67
N GLN A 123 4.39 13.66 8.02
CA GLN A 123 5.47 14.60 8.31
C GLN A 123 6.08 15.12 7.00
N LEU A 124 6.14 16.44 6.88
CA LEU A 124 6.55 17.18 5.70
C LEU A 124 7.86 17.95 5.94
N HIS A 125 8.20 18.86 5.04
CA HIS A 125 9.39 19.69 5.17
C HIS A 125 9.36 20.56 6.44
N GLY A 126 10.54 20.76 7.04
CA GLY A 126 10.71 21.74 8.12
C GLY A 126 9.95 21.37 9.41
N GLY A 127 9.46 20.14 9.54
CA GLY A 127 8.60 19.72 10.65
C GLY A 127 7.13 20.08 10.48
N GLU A 128 6.72 20.60 9.31
CA GLU A 128 5.30 20.74 8.96
C GLU A 128 4.59 19.39 9.00
N ARG A 129 3.30 19.43 9.29
CA ARG A 129 2.42 18.25 9.31
C ARG A 129 1.26 18.53 8.37
N LEU A 130 0.98 17.58 7.49
CA LEU A 130 -0.27 17.56 6.72
C LEU A 130 -1.23 16.61 7.42
N THR A 131 -2.20 17.18 8.12
CA THR A 131 -3.22 16.44 8.85
C THR A 131 -4.31 15.91 7.92
N LEU A 132 -4.98 14.84 8.34
CA LEU A 132 -6.16 14.34 7.65
C LEU A 132 -7.26 15.38 7.56
N LEU A 133 -7.45 16.19 8.62
CA LEU A 133 -8.44 17.27 8.59
C LEU A 133 -8.19 18.26 7.45
N GLU A 134 -6.92 18.62 7.20
CA GLU A 134 -6.55 19.46 6.06
C GLU A 134 -6.83 18.78 4.72
N ILE A 135 -6.54 17.48 4.58
CA ILE A 135 -6.84 16.70 3.37
C ILE A 135 -8.36 16.64 3.12
N VAL A 136 -9.16 16.31 4.13
CA VAL A 136 -10.64 16.29 4.03
C VAL A 136 -11.18 17.65 3.61
N ARG A 137 -10.72 18.72 4.25
CA ARG A 137 -11.13 20.10 3.92
C ARG A 137 -10.74 20.52 2.52
N SER A 138 -9.69 19.91 1.97
CA SER A 138 -9.17 20.24 0.65
C SER A 138 -10.05 19.76 -0.50
N ARG A 139 -10.99 18.83 -0.25
CA ARG A 139 -11.92 18.20 -1.21
C ARG A 139 -11.19 17.65 -2.44
N LEU A 140 -11.04 16.32 -2.49
CA LEU A 140 -10.29 15.64 -3.56
C LEU A 140 -11.23 14.80 -4.45
N PRO A 141 -12.08 15.42 -5.30
CA PRO A 141 -13.11 14.70 -6.07
C PRO A 141 -12.52 13.71 -7.09
N ASN A 142 -11.25 13.89 -7.45
CA ASN A 142 -10.55 13.08 -8.43
C ASN A 142 -9.60 12.05 -7.77
N ALA A 143 -9.54 11.97 -6.44
CA ALA A 143 -8.67 11.02 -5.77
C ALA A 143 -9.14 9.58 -6.03
N GLU A 144 -8.24 8.73 -6.50
CA GLU A 144 -8.56 7.33 -6.82
C GLU A 144 -7.72 6.36 -6.01
N PHE A 145 -6.41 6.59 -5.95
CA PHE A 145 -5.50 5.66 -5.31
C PHE A 145 -4.41 6.35 -4.49
N ALA A 146 -4.21 5.87 -3.26
CA ALA A 146 -3.09 6.28 -2.42
C ALA A 146 -2.25 5.07 -1.98
N PHE A 147 -0.93 5.18 -2.09
CA PHE A 147 0.01 4.24 -1.51
C PHE A 147 0.73 4.93 -0.34
N LEU A 148 0.53 4.44 0.86
CA LEU A 148 1.10 4.98 2.09
C LEU A 148 2.29 4.11 2.51
N SER A 149 3.46 4.46 2.01
CA SER A 149 4.75 3.91 2.47
C SER A 149 5.20 4.64 3.73
N CYS A 150 4.33 4.57 4.74
CA CYS A 150 4.51 5.19 6.04
C CYS A 150 4.33 4.10 7.09
N CYS A 151 5.22 4.04 8.08
CA CYS A 151 5.08 3.11 9.20
C CYS A 151 3.74 3.34 9.91
N HIS A 152 3.07 2.25 10.31
CA HIS A 152 1.83 2.29 11.11
C HIS A 152 0.63 2.95 10.41
N ALA A 153 0.65 3.11 9.08
CA ALA A 153 -0.44 3.75 8.34
C ALA A 153 -1.80 3.03 8.44
N ALA A 154 -1.82 1.77 8.86
CA ALA A 154 -3.00 0.94 9.06
C ALA A 154 -3.05 0.29 10.44
N GLU A 155 -2.28 0.81 11.41
CA GLU A 155 -2.33 0.31 12.78
C GLU A 155 -3.64 0.70 13.46
N ILE A 156 -4.31 -0.29 14.06
CA ILE A 156 -5.50 -0.08 14.92
C ILE A 156 -5.00 -0.07 16.36
N THR A 157 -5.20 1.03 17.08
CA THR A 157 -4.81 1.15 18.49
C THR A 157 -5.93 0.66 19.42
N GLU A 158 -5.58 0.16 20.62
CA GLU A 158 -6.52 -0.40 21.61
C GLU A 158 -7.62 0.60 22.05
N GLU A 159 -7.37 1.89 21.89
CA GLU A 159 -8.27 3.00 22.25
C GLU A 159 -9.01 3.57 21.04
N SER A 160 -8.80 3.01 19.84
CA SER A 160 -9.64 3.32 18.68
C SER A 160 -11.08 2.93 19.02
N ILE A 161 -12.00 3.86 18.82
CA ILE A 161 -13.41 3.69 19.18
C ILE A 161 -13.88 2.38 18.55
N ALA A 162 -14.38 1.46 19.37
CA ALA A 162 -14.58 0.04 19.06
C ALA A 162 -15.48 -0.25 17.84
N ASP A 163 -16.05 0.77 17.19
CA ASP A 163 -16.94 0.65 16.04
C ASP A 163 -16.33 1.07 14.69
N GLU A 164 -15.28 1.90 14.65
CA GLU A 164 -14.66 2.35 13.39
C GLU A 164 -13.14 2.54 13.56
N GLY A 165 -12.36 1.56 13.12
CA GLY A 165 -10.89 1.61 13.15
C GLY A 165 -10.35 2.74 12.27
N LEU A 166 -10.23 3.95 12.81
CA LEU A 166 -9.78 5.13 12.07
C LEU A 166 -8.25 5.23 12.12
N HIS A 167 -7.60 4.48 11.23
CA HIS A 167 -6.17 4.56 10.93
C HIS A 167 -5.93 5.36 9.63
N LEU A 168 -4.69 5.80 9.37
CA LEU A 168 -4.37 6.71 8.25
C LEU A 168 -4.88 6.22 6.88
N THR A 169 -4.83 4.91 6.64
CA THR A 169 -5.34 4.26 5.43
C THR A 169 -6.86 4.38 5.29
N ALA A 170 -7.63 4.10 6.36
CA ALA A 170 -9.08 4.28 6.39
C ALA A 170 -9.45 5.76 6.27
N ALA A 171 -8.68 6.64 6.92
CA ALA A 171 -8.91 8.06 6.84
C ALA A 171 -8.67 8.63 5.43
N MET A 172 -7.64 8.17 4.72
CA MET A 172 -7.44 8.52 3.31
C MET A 172 -8.63 8.06 2.45
N GLN A 173 -9.21 6.89 2.75
CA GLN A 173 -10.43 6.45 2.07
C GLN A 173 -11.61 7.39 2.36
N TYR A 174 -11.78 7.83 3.62
CA TYR A 174 -12.77 8.85 3.99
C TYR A 174 -12.50 10.23 3.36
N CYS A 175 -11.26 10.53 2.98
CA CYS A 175 -10.90 11.75 2.25
C CYS A 175 -11.28 11.72 0.76
N GLY A 176 -11.80 10.58 0.26
CA GLY A 176 -12.25 10.41 -1.12
C GLY A 176 -11.39 9.47 -1.96
N PHE A 177 -10.28 8.94 -1.43
CA PHE A 177 -9.54 7.89 -2.15
C PHE A 177 -10.37 6.61 -2.22
N ARG A 178 -10.46 6.02 -3.42
CA ARG A 178 -11.26 4.81 -3.67
C ARG A 178 -10.55 3.55 -3.22
N SER A 179 -9.23 3.57 -3.31
CA SER A 179 -8.35 2.47 -2.93
C SER A 179 -7.12 3.01 -2.23
N VAL A 180 -6.72 2.38 -1.13
CA VAL A 180 -5.56 2.79 -0.35
C VAL A 180 -4.77 1.57 0.06
N VAL A 181 -3.45 1.61 -0.12
CA VAL A 181 -2.51 0.65 0.46
C VAL A 181 -1.78 1.30 1.61
N GLY A 182 -1.64 0.60 2.72
CA GLY A 182 -0.85 1.05 3.87
C GLY A 182 -0.21 -0.10 4.64
N THR A 183 0.58 0.22 5.66
CA THR A 183 1.28 -0.75 6.52
C THR A 183 0.63 -0.85 7.89
N MET A 184 0.42 -2.06 8.41
CA MET A 184 -0.19 -2.28 9.73
C MET A 184 0.76 -1.95 10.90
N TRP A 185 2.07 -2.12 10.72
CA TRP A 185 3.10 -1.85 11.72
C TRP A 185 4.38 -1.33 11.07
N ALA A 186 5.40 -1.06 11.89
CA ALA A 186 6.72 -0.62 11.44
C ALA A 186 7.27 -1.50 10.31
N MET A 187 7.58 -0.87 9.18
CA MET A 187 8.10 -1.55 8.01
C MET A 187 9.62 -1.54 8.04
N ALA A 188 10.27 -2.63 7.62
CA ALA A 188 11.71 -2.60 7.41
C ALA A 188 12.01 -1.69 6.21
N ASP A 189 13.02 -0.84 6.36
CA ASP A 189 13.36 0.25 5.42
C ASP A 189 13.50 -0.19 3.94
N THR A 190 13.96 -1.42 3.70
CA THR A 190 14.12 -1.96 2.33
C THR A 190 12.83 -2.51 1.70
N ASP A 191 11.83 -2.85 2.51
CA ASP A 191 10.60 -3.49 2.03
C ASP A 191 9.73 -2.53 1.22
N GLY A 192 9.68 -1.25 1.60
CA GLY A 192 8.90 -0.22 0.92
C GLY A 192 9.24 -0.14 -0.57
N ARG A 193 10.54 0.03 -0.87
CA ARG A 193 11.07 0.04 -2.25
C ARG A 193 10.68 -1.20 -3.04
N ASP A 194 10.91 -2.39 -2.47
CA ASP A 194 10.69 -3.63 -3.18
C ASP A 194 9.21 -3.92 -3.41
N LEU A 195 8.37 -3.59 -2.44
CA LEU A 195 6.93 -3.72 -2.57
C LEU A 195 6.39 -2.70 -3.58
N ALA A 196 6.70 -1.42 -3.44
CA ALA A 196 6.26 -0.36 -4.36
C ALA A 196 6.64 -0.69 -5.80
N LYS A 197 7.88 -1.12 -6.05
CA LYS A 197 8.35 -1.53 -7.38
C LYS A 197 7.49 -2.65 -7.98
N ASN A 198 7.21 -3.68 -7.20
CA ASN A 198 6.44 -4.83 -7.68
C ASN A 198 4.95 -4.50 -7.79
N PHE A 199 4.44 -3.65 -6.90
CA PHE A 199 3.06 -3.17 -6.86
C PHE A 199 2.76 -2.37 -8.12
N TYR A 200 3.48 -1.27 -8.39
CA TYR A 200 3.21 -0.43 -9.55
C TYR A 200 3.48 -1.15 -10.87
N LYS A 201 4.51 -2.01 -10.92
CA LYS A 201 4.70 -2.90 -12.07
C LYS A 201 3.45 -3.75 -12.30
N SER A 202 2.88 -4.37 -11.27
CA SER A 202 1.68 -5.18 -11.41
C SER A 202 0.47 -4.35 -11.83
N MET A 203 0.21 -3.24 -11.14
CA MET A 203 -0.93 -2.34 -11.35
C MET A 203 -0.97 -1.76 -12.77
N PHE A 204 0.19 -1.40 -13.33
CA PHE A 204 0.30 -0.81 -14.67
C PHE A 204 0.57 -1.84 -15.79
N SER A 205 0.90 -3.10 -15.47
CA SER A 205 1.21 -4.14 -16.50
C SER A 205 0.00 -4.84 -17.13
N GLY A 206 -1.22 -4.58 -16.64
CA GLY A 206 -2.40 -5.37 -17.02
C GLY A 206 -2.95 -5.08 -18.42
N ARG A 207 -3.32 -6.14 -19.14
CA ARG A 207 -4.04 -6.14 -20.44
C ARG A 207 -5.55 -5.99 -20.31
N GLU A 208 -6.06 -5.79 -19.10
CA GLU A 208 -7.50 -5.62 -18.82
C GLU A 208 -7.94 -4.26 -19.35
N GLN A 209 -8.18 -4.16 -20.66
CA GLN A 209 -8.69 -2.93 -21.26
C GLN A 209 -10.03 -2.57 -20.62
N GLY A 210 -10.23 -1.30 -20.30
CA GLY A 210 -11.49 -0.82 -19.71
C GLY A 210 -11.65 -1.04 -18.20
N VAL A 211 -10.64 -1.56 -17.49
CA VAL A 211 -10.64 -1.61 -16.01
C VAL A 211 -9.76 -0.49 -15.46
N PRO A 212 -10.28 0.42 -14.62
CA PRO A 212 -9.49 1.45 -13.96
C PRO A 212 -8.29 0.88 -13.18
N HIS A 213 -7.20 1.63 -13.10
CA HIS A 213 -5.99 1.13 -12.43
C HIS A 213 -6.17 0.93 -10.92
N TYR A 214 -6.97 1.75 -10.24
CA TYR A 214 -7.20 1.64 -8.80
C TYR A 214 -7.92 0.32 -8.44
N GLU A 215 -8.83 -0.19 -9.27
CA GLU A 215 -9.51 -1.48 -9.05
C GLU A 215 -8.55 -2.69 -9.10
N ARG A 216 -7.36 -2.51 -9.71
CA ARG A 216 -6.32 -3.55 -9.77
C ARG A 216 -5.42 -3.53 -8.54
N SER A 217 -5.51 -2.53 -7.68
CA SER A 217 -4.56 -2.28 -6.59
C SER A 217 -4.54 -3.42 -5.57
N ALA A 218 -5.69 -3.99 -5.17
CA ALA A 218 -5.74 -5.15 -4.29
C ALA A 218 -4.98 -6.37 -4.86
N ARG A 219 -5.17 -6.65 -6.16
CA ARG A 219 -4.45 -7.72 -6.86
C ARG A 219 -2.96 -7.41 -6.96
N ALA A 220 -2.60 -6.18 -7.29
CA ALA A 220 -1.22 -5.71 -7.36
C ALA A 220 -0.51 -5.85 -6.01
N LEU A 221 -1.20 -5.57 -4.90
CA LEU A 221 -0.67 -5.76 -3.56
C LEU A 221 -0.40 -7.22 -3.25
N ARG A 222 -1.38 -8.10 -3.52
CA ARG A 222 -1.19 -9.55 -3.37
C ARG A 222 0.03 -10.04 -4.14
N ASP A 223 0.17 -9.64 -5.40
CA ASP A 223 1.26 -10.11 -6.25
C ASP A 223 2.62 -9.56 -5.80
N ALA A 224 2.66 -8.31 -5.31
CA ALA A 224 3.85 -7.73 -4.69
C ALA A 224 4.25 -8.45 -3.39
N ALA A 225 3.30 -8.70 -2.49
CA ALA A 225 3.52 -9.43 -1.23
C ALA A 225 4.04 -10.85 -1.48
N ARG A 226 3.48 -11.57 -2.46
CA ARG A 226 3.95 -12.91 -2.85
C ARG A 226 5.37 -12.91 -3.40
N LYS A 227 5.78 -11.84 -4.11
CA LYS A 227 7.16 -11.68 -4.56
C LYS A 227 8.10 -11.35 -3.41
N LEU A 228 7.68 -10.46 -2.50
CA LEU A 228 8.47 -10.11 -1.31
C LEU A 228 8.73 -11.35 -0.44
N ARG A 229 7.70 -12.19 -0.21
CA ARG A 229 7.82 -13.47 0.49
C ARG A 229 8.86 -14.43 -0.10
N ARG A 230 9.09 -14.38 -1.41
CA ARG A 230 10.04 -15.30 -2.08
C ARG A 230 11.51 -14.88 -1.91
N LYS A 231 11.76 -13.68 -1.38
CA LYS A 231 13.12 -13.25 -1.05
C LYS A 231 13.64 -13.99 0.18
N GLU A 232 14.92 -14.33 0.13
CA GLU A 232 15.60 -14.98 1.24
C GLU A 232 15.63 -14.06 2.48
N GLY A 233 15.42 -14.63 3.66
CA GLY A 233 15.47 -13.90 4.93
C GLY A 233 14.26 -13.00 5.25
N ILE A 234 13.22 -12.98 4.40
CA ILE A 234 11.97 -12.25 4.69
C ILE A 234 11.06 -13.10 5.57
N THR A 235 10.76 -12.60 6.75
CA THR A 235 9.89 -13.22 7.74
C THR A 235 8.41 -12.93 7.47
N LEU A 236 7.50 -13.65 8.14
CA LEU A 236 6.05 -13.57 7.90
C LEU A 236 5.53 -12.14 8.06
N GLU A 237 5.88 -11.53 9.18
CA GLU A 237 5.53 -10.17 9.60
C GLU A 237 6.04 -9.07 8.66
N ARG A 238 6.98 -9.36 7.75
CA ARG A 238 7.43 -8.36 6.78
C ARG A 238 6.53 -8.30 5.55
N TRP A 239 6.16 -9.46 5.01
CA TRP A 239 5.38 -9.51 3.76
C TRP A 239 3.86 -9.48 3.96
N VAL A 240 3.36 -9.75 5.18
CA VAL A 240 1.93 -9.55 5.52
C VAL A 240 1.61 -8.16 6.10
N ASN A 241 2.61 -7.29 6.26
CA ASN A 241 2.42 -5.96 6.85
C ASN A 241 1.50 -5.04 6.02
N PHE A 242 1.42 -5.28 4.71
CA PHE A 242 0.70 -4.39 3.82
C PHE A 242 -0.74 -4.83 3.63
N VAL A 243 -1.65 -3.87 3.75
CA VAL A 243 -3.09 -4.06 3.65
C VAL A 243 -3.68 -3.13 2.59
N HIS A 244 -4.78 -3.57 2.00
CA HIS A 244 -5.52 -2.80 1.01
C HIS A 244 -6.92 -2.48 1.55
N TYR A 245 -7.34 -1.23 1.42
CA TYR A 245 -8.68 -0.75 1.75
C TYR A 245 -9.32 -0.15 0.49
N GLY A 246 -10.51 -0.61 0.11
CA GLY A 246 -11.18 -0.13 -1.10
C GLY A 246 -11.98 -1.19 -1.83
N ALA A 247 -12.49 -0.80 -2.99
CA ALA A 247 -13.23 -1.67 -3.91
C ALA A 247 -12.44 -1.95 -5.19
#